data_AF-A8QWF3-F1
#
_entry.id   AF-A8QWF3-F1
#
_cell.length_a   1.000
_cell.length_b   1.000
_cell.length_c   1.000
_cell.angle_alpha   90.00
_cell.angle_beta   90.00
_cell.angle_gamma   90.00
#
_symmetry.space_group_name_H-M   'P 1'
#
loop_
_entity.id
_entity.type
_entity.pdbx_description
1 polymer ?
#
loop_
_entity_poly.entity_id
_entity_poly.type
_entity_poly.pdbx_seq_one_letter_code
_entity_poly.pdbx_strand_id
1 'polypeptide(L)'
;MKPKTKEAKIYESNQILKKVFLIISLLIAILFIKPIFAYNYFHKQTKSAIKLSDYQTLQQEWLNTQPPFKRYDINVIEKEDIPNILEYFNIQTSTYNLEEPSYNPYGRKFFFKKLKNPPSGLLGVYFKHRPNPFNIQYPDDEDYEYTLEDLLKYEIAIEEVFIFWDVKQKPQEIQPQINLVVSNIFTDQNKEEVINHYLIENNIIKETKLIKLGCYNATSHTGLVLPLPSKTFHEIEIDAIYFDDGIRIIPENQCYAIEDLLKLSNGAKNIYLFTFNVQKRKKIISLPDSLDPYQTIRDWKRENNLYTSPPLIKEGEYEEEIKEAEISFEITSPSYKKFNIPFKVKIISHLFETDNTIYLLLCSDSSFKIKLAKQYRTNYINWLNQCYIKYGHYYSGDEVRNKFGRFSRTIYDENGNSYYYMYVDGIFFDDWYIDGNATAKTYYHFLDTTRPPQKPKELY
;
A
#
# COMPACT_ATOMS: atom_id res chain seq x y z
N MET A 1 -35.83 55.42 109.97
CA MET A 1 -34.52 55.18 109.31
C MET A 1 -33.94 53.89 109.89
N LYS A 2 -33.42 52.90 109.16
CA LYS A 2 -33.11 52.72 107.73
C LYS A 2 -33.43 51.27 107.32
N PRO A 3 -33.72 51.01 106.04
CA PRO A 3 -34.30 49.76 105.56
C PRO A 3 -33.21 48.77 105.13
N LYS A 4 -33.40 47.48 105.43
CA LYS A 4 -32.65 46.37 104.80
C LYS A 4 -33.60 45.23 104.44
N THR A 5 -34.54 45.51 103.54
CA THR A 5 -35.49 44.54 102.98
C THR A 5 -35.41 44.45 101.44
N LYS A 6 -34.25 44.75 100.86
CA LYS A 6 -34.00 44.60 99.41
C LYS A 6 -32.97 43.54 99.05
N GLU A 7 -31.89 43.38 99.82
CA GLU A 7 -30.78 42.49 99.41
C GLU A 7 -31.08 40.99 99.58
N ALA A 8 -31.84 40.58 100.61
CA ALA A 8 -32.20 39.16 100.80
C ALA A 8 -33.16 38.63 99.71
N LYS A 9 -34.12 39.45 99.27
CA LYS A 9 -35.05 39.09 98.17
C LYS A 9 -34.35 39.01 96.82
N ILE A 10 -33.30 39.79 96.58
CA ILE A 10 -32.51 39.73 95.34
C ILE A 10 -31.68 38.44 95.29
N TYR A 11 -31.17 37.97 96.43
CA TYR A 11 -30.40 36.72 96.49
C TYR A 11 -31.27 35.48 96.27
N GLU A 12 -32.46 35.41 96.87
CA GLU A 12 -33.45 34.35 96.60
C GLU A 12 -33.97 34.38 95.16
N SER A 13 -34.26 35.58 94.62
CA SER A 13 -34.70 35.73 93.23
C SER A 13 -33.64 35.25 92.24
N ASN A 14 -32.35 35.49 92.50
CA ASN A 14 -31.24 35.01 91.65
C ASN A 14 -31.01 33.49 91.75
N GLN A 15 -31.26 32.88 92.91
CA GLN A 15 -31.22 31.43 93.08
C GLN A 15 -32.35 30.72 92.31
N ILE A 16 -33.56 31.30 92.34
CA ILE A 16 -34.70 30.78 91.57
C ILE A 16 -34.46 30.95 90.07
N LEU A 17 -33.96 32.12 89.64
CA LEU A 17 -33.65 32.38 88.23
C LEU A 17 -32.59 31.41 87.69
N LYS A 18 -31.55 31.10 88.48
CA LYS A 18 -30.52 30.10 88.13
C LYS A 18 -31.10 28.69 87.99
N LYS A 19 -31.98 28.28 88.90
CA LYS A 19 -32.64 26.96 88.82
C LYS A 19 -33.55 26.86 87.59
N VAL A 20 -34.33 27.92 87.32
CA VAL A 20 -35.20 27.98 86.13
C VAL A 20 -34.38 27.96 84.85
N PHE A 21 -33.29 28.72 84.79
CA PHE A 21 -32.38 28.72 83.64
C PHE A 21 -31.76 27.34 83.41
N LEU A 22 -31.33 26.66 84.47
CA LEU A 22 -30.75 25.32 84.37
C LEU A 22 -31.77 24.28 83.90
N ILE A 23 -33.02 24.36 84.35
CA ILE A 23 -34.12 23.49 83.89
C ILE A 23 -34.44 23.75 82.41
N ILE A 24 -34.50 25.02 82.00
CA ILE A 24 -34.73 25.40 80.60
C ILE A 24 -33.57 24.92 79.72
N SER A 25 -32.32 25.10 80.14
CA SER A 25 -31.15 24.58 79.42
C SER A 25 -31.19 23.05 79.29
N LEU A 26 -31.64 22.33 80.33
CA LEU A 26 -31.78 20.87 80.29
C LEU A 26 -32.90 20.43 79.32
N LEU A 27 -34.04 21.12 79.33
CA LEU A 27 -35.16 20.86 78.40
C LEU A 27 -34.77 21.16 76.95
N ILE A 28 -34.02 22.23 76.71
CA ILE A 28 -33.48 22.56 75.39
C ILE A 28 -32.50 21.47 74.94
N ALA A 29 -31.60 21.00 75.82
CA ALA A 29 -30.69 19.89 75.50
C ALA A 29 -31.46 18.60 75.14
N ILE A 30 -32.55 18.29 75.85
CA ILE A 30 -33.42 17.14 75.53
C ILE A 30 -34.15 17.32 74.19
N LEU A 31 -34.55 18.54 73.82
CA LEU A 31 -35.18 18.84 72.53
C LEU A 31 -34.19 18.77 71.34
N PHE A 32 -32.90 19.02 71.58
CA PHE A 32 -31.84 18.93 70.54
C PHE A 32 -31.16 17.56 70.47
N ILE A 33 -31.34 16.69 71.46
CA ILE A 33 -31.07 15.27 71.31
C ILE A 33 -32.21 14.71 70.44
N LYS A 34 -32.01 14.71 69.11
CA LYS A 34 -32.81 13.85 68.25
C LYS A 34 -32.70 12.44 68.83
N PRO A 35 -33.78 11.81 69.30
CA PRO A 35 -33.68 10.43 69.70
C PRO A 35 -33.29 9.67 68.45
N ILE A 36 -32.06 9.13 68.44
CA ILE A 36 -31.65 8.14 67.46
C ILE A 36 -32.47 6.91 67.83
N PHE A 37 -33.73 6.90 67.42
CA PHE A 37 -34.57 5.72 67.44
C PHE A 37 -33.97 4.77 66.39
N ALA A 38 -33.00 3.97 66.84
CA ALA A 38 -32.48 2.82 66.12
C ALA A 38 -33.64 1.94 65.58
N TYR A 39 -34.78 1.97 66.26
CA TYR A 39 -36.02 1.30 65.85
C TYR A 39 -36.40 1.55 64.38
N ASN A 40 -36.40 2.80 63.90
CA ASN A 40 -36.80 3.09 62.51
C ASN A 40 -35.71 2.75 61.48
N TYR A 41 -34.44 2.73 61.89
CA TYR A 41 -33.33 2.37 61.00
C TYR A 41 -33.30 0.85 60.77
N PHE A 42 -33.52 0.05 61.81
CA PHE A 42 -33.55 -1.42 61.69
C PHE A 42 -34.87 -1.95 61.11
N HIS A 43 -36.02 -1.31 61.35
CA HIS A 43 -37.29 -1.80 60.79
C HIS A 43 -37.46 -1.53 59.29
N LYS A 44 -36.81 -0.50 58.74
CA LYS A 44 -36.85 -0.22 57.30
C LYS A 44 -35.93 -1.14 56.48
N GLN A 45 -35.02 -1.89 57.12
CA GLN A 45 -34.02 -2.71 56.43
C GLN A 45 -34.28 -4.22 56.47
N THR A 46 -35.33 -4.70 57.13
CA THR A 46 -35.67 -6.14 57.18
C THR A 46 -36.92 -6.46 56.36
N LYS A 47 -36.86 -6.18 55.06
CA LYS A 47 -37.68 -6.87 54.04
C LYS A 47 -36.83 -7.78 53.13
N SER A 48 -35.53 -7.85 53.35
CA SER A 48 -34.69 -8.94 52.86
C SER A 48 -34.90 -10.14 53.79
N ALA A 49 -35.26 -11.28 53.22
CA ALA A 49 -35.22 -12.54 53.95
C ALA A 49 -33.80 -12.72 54.51
N ILE A 50 -33.66 -12.91 55.82
CA ILE A 50 -32.38 -13.30 56.41
C ILE A 50 -32.10 -14.70 55.89
N LYS A 51 -31.23 -14.78 54.89
CA LYS A 51 -30.78 -16.04 54.33
C LYS A 51 -29.72 -16.60 55.27
N LEU A 52 -30.08 -17.62 56.04
CA LEU A 52 -29.12 -18.45 56.76
C LEU A 52 -28.41 -19.32 55.72
N SER A 53 -27.46 -18.72 55.02
CA SER A 53 -26.55 -19.43 54.11
C SER A 53 -25.31 -19.82 54.89
N ASP A 54 -24.83 -21.04 54.68
CA ASP A 54 -23.50 -21.42 55.13
C ASP A 54 -22.42 -20.60 54.39
N TYR A 55 -21.23 -20.55 54.99
CA TYR A 55 -20.12 -19.75 54.50
C TYR A 55 -19.71 -20.09 53.05
N GLN A 56 -19.83 -21.36 52.65
CA GLN A 56 -19.45 -21.82 51.31
C GLN A 56 -20.49 -21.39 50.27
N THR A 57 -21.77 -21.46 50.60
CA THR A 57 -22.85 -20.94 49.75
C THR A 57 -22.69 -19.43 49.50
N LEU A 58 -22.34 -18.65 50.53
CA LEU A 58 -22.11 -17.19 50.39
C LEU A 58 -20.91 -16.88 49.49
N GLN A 59 -19.82 -17.65 49.61
CA GLN A 59 -18.66 -17.53 48.74
C GLN A 59 -19.01 -17.76 47.26
N GLN A 60 -19.74 -18.83 46.98
CA GLN A 60 -20.14 -19.18 45.61
C GLN A 60 -21.13 -18.16 45.03
N GLU A 61 -22.11 -17.71 45.82
CA GLU A 61 -23.03 -16.66 45.40
C GLU A 61 -22.30 -15.35 45.08
N TRP A 62 -21.33 -14.97 45.91
CA TRP A 62 -20.50 -13.81 45.62
C TRP A 62 -19.66 -14.01 44.36
N LEU A 63 -18.97 -15.15 44.23
CA LEU A 63 -18.13 -15.45 43.06
C LEU A 63 -18.93 -15.40 41.75
N ASN A 64 -20.16 -15.91 41.75
CA ASN A 64 -21.07 -15.84 40.60
C ASN A 64 -21.49 -14.41 40.20
N THR A 65 -21.34 -13.42 41.10
CA THR A 65 -21.57 -11.99 40.77
C THR A 65 -20.33 -11.29 40.23
N GLN A 66 -19.16 -11.93 40.28
CA GLN A 66 -17.90 -11.34 39.84
C GLN A 66 -17.57 -11.73 38.40
N PRO A 67 -16.62 -11.02 37.74
CA PRO A 67 -16.10 -11.44 36.46
C PRO A 67 -15.56 -12.88 36.53
N PRO A 68 -15.76 -13.69 35.46
CA PRO A 68 -15.27 -15.05 35.42
C PRO A 68 -13.74 -15.07 35.55
N PHE A 69 -13.24 -16.10 36.23
CA PHE A 69 -11.82 -16.39 36.32
C PHE A 69 -11.22 -16.55 34.91
N LYS A 70 -10.12 -15.85 34.63
CA LYS A 70 -9.41 -15.97 33.35
C LYS A 70 -8.05 -16.60 33.52
N ARG A 71 -7.71 -17.50 32.61
CA ARG A 71 -6.43 -18.17 32.55
C ARG A 71 -5.74 -17.87 31.22
N TYR A 72 -4.48 -17.46 31.31
CA TYR A 72 -3.62 -17.17 30.19
C TYR A 72 -2.41 -18.11 30.24
N ASP A 73 -2.32 -19.04 29.31
CA ASP A 73 -1.13 -19.85 29.09
C ASP A 73 -0.28 -19.17 28.00
N ILE A 74 0.92 -18.71 28.35
CA ILE A 74 1.74 -17.85 27.51
C ILE A 74 3.10 -18.52 27.33
N ASN A 75 3.44 -18.86 26.09
CA ASN A 75 4.79 -19.29 25.75
C ASN A 75 5.71 -18.08 25.64
N VAL A 76 6.91 -18.19 26.19
CA VAL A 76 7.96 -17.17 26.12
C VAL A 76 9.27 -17.81 25.67
N ILE A 77 10.12 -17.03 25.01
CA ILE A 77 11.46 -17.48 24.61
C ILE A 77 12.39 -17.41 25.82
N GLU A 78 12.36 -16.27 26.52
CA GLU A 78 13.18 -16.01 27.69
C GLU A 78 12.30 -15.56 28.86
N LYS A 79 12.67 -15.97 30.07
CA LYS A 79 11.91 -15.60 31.28
C LYS A 79 12.00 -14.10 31.55
N GLU A 80 13.06 -13.45 31.09
CA GLU A 80 13.31 -12.01 31.15
C GLU A 80 12.23 -11.18 30.42
N ASP A 81 11.46 -11.80 29.50
CA ASP A 81 10.36 -11.14 28.79
C ASP A 81 9.05 -11.10 29.58
N ILE A 82 8.92 -11.91 30.63
CA ILE A 82 7.68 -12.05 31.42
C ILE A 82 7.19 -10.69 31.96
N PRO A 83 8.04 -9.80 32.53
CA PRO A 83 7.60 -8.48 32.97
C PRO A 83 7.06 -7.62 31.83
N ASN A 84 7.71 -7.65 30.66
CA ASN A 84 7.28 -6.88 29.49
C ASN A 84 5.90 -7.34 29.01
N ILE A 85 5.62 -8.65 29.04
CA ILE A 85 4.31 -9.21 28.70
C ILE A 85 3.25 -8.77 29.72
N LEU A 86 3.57 -8.86 31.01
CA LEU A 86 2.66 -8.47 32.09
C LEU A 86 2.35 -6.96 32.08
N GLU A 87 3.26 -6.12 31.59
CA GLU A 87 3.01 -4.68 31.41
C GLU A 87 1.83 -4.41 30.47
N TYR A 88 1.58 -5.25 29.45
CA TYR A 88 0.40 -5.13 28.57
C TYR A 88 -0.92 -5.35 29.32
N PHE A 89 -0.88 -6.03 30.46
CA PHE A 89 -2.01 -6.22 31.37
C PHE A 89 -2.04 -5.18 32.49
N ASN A 90 -1.23 -4.12 32.40
CA ASN A 90 -0.98 -3.12 33.45
C ASN A 90 -0.44 -3.72 34.75
N ILE A 91 0.35 -4.81 34.64
CA ILE A 91 0.97 -5.49 35.76
C ILE A 91 2.47 -5.22 35.72
N GLN A 92 2.92 -4.31 36.57
CA GLN A 92 4.36 -4.07 36.79
C GLN A 92 4.92 -5.15 37.71
N THR A 93 5.94 -5.88 37.27
CA THR A 93 6.63 -6.91 38.05
C THR A 93 8.13 -6.92 37.73
N SER A 94 8.89 -7.79 38.38
CA SER A 94 10.28 -8.11 38.03
C SER A 94 10.46 -9.62 37.95
N THR A 95 11.49 -10.07 37.24
CA THR A 95 11.88 -11.49 37.18
C THR A 95 12.66 -11.99 38.40
N TYR A 96 12.66 -11.21 39.48
CA TYR A 96 13.33 -11.55 40.73
C TYR A 96 12.89 -12.96 41.18
N ASN A 97 13.86 -13.86 41.43
CA ASN A 97 13.66 -15.26 41.84
C ASN A 97 12.98 -16.22 40.84
N LEU A 98 12.88 -15.90 39.54
CA LEU A 98 12.47 -16.87 38.50
C LEU A 98 13.61 -17.83 38.07
N GLU A 99 14.51 -18.22 38.97
CA GLU A 99 15.49 -19.29 38.68
C GLU A 99 14.82 -20.66 38.62
N GLU A 100 13.81 -20.85 39.48
CA GLU A 100 12.96 -22.02 39.53
C GLU A 100 11.50 -21.61 39.31
N PRO A 101 10.62 -22.53 38.87
CA PRO A 101 9.22 -22.23 38.62
C PRO A 101 8.53 -21.71 39.89
N SER A 102 8.15 -20.44 39.85
CA SER A 102 7.71 -19.70 41.03
C SER A 102 6.44 -18.90 40.78
N TYR A 103 5.76 -18.51 41.85
CA TYR A 103 4.58 -17.66 41.82
C TYR A 103 4.71 -16.43 42.73
N ASN A 104 3.86 -15.44 42.51
CA ASN A 104 3.82 -14.24 43.33
C ASN A 104 2.98 -14.46 44.61
N PRO A 105 3.47 -14.02 45.78
CA PRO A 105 2.68 -14.02 47.02
C PRO A 105 1.41 -13.15 46.88
N TYR A 106 0.42 -13.37 47.75
CA TYR A 106 -0.87 -12.70 47.66
C TYR A 106 -0.73 -11.17 47.70
N GLY A 107 -1.23 -10.50 46.66
CA GLY A 107 -1.16 -9.04 46.51
C GLY A 107 0.24 -8.48 46.24
N ARG A 108 1.27 -9.32 46.08
CA ARG A 108 2.63 -8.90 45.74
C ARG A 108 2.85 -8.93 44.22
N LYS A 109 3.75 -8.07 43.77
CA LYS A 109 4.06 -7.81 42.35
C LYS A 109 5.44 -8.37 41.93
N PHE A 110 5.89 -9.45 42.54
CA PHE A 110 7.16 -10.10 42.19
C PHE A 110 7.04 -11.60 42.44
N PHE A 111 7.78 -12.39 41.67
CA PHE A 111 7.85 -13.84 41.86
C PHE A 111 8.72 -14.13 43.08
N PHE A 112 8.29 -15.09 43.92
CA PHE A 112 9.03 -15.40 45.13
C PHE A 112 8.88 -16.84 45.58
N LYS A 113 7.66 -17.36 45.58
CA LYS A 113 7.34 -18.66 46.16
C LYS A 113 7.52 -19.78 45.15
N LYS A 114 8.23 -20.83 45.51
CA LYS A 114 8.54 -21.93 44.58
C LYS A 114 7.41 -22.96 44.54
N LEU A 115 7.07 -23.43 43.33
CA LEU A 115 6.02 -24.43 43.13
C LEU A 115 6.49 -25.84 43.47
N LYS A 116 5.60 -26.64 44.06
CA LYS A 116 5.79 -28.08 44.25
C LYS A 116 5.64 -28.80 42.92
N ASN A 117 6.62 -29.64 42.58
CA ASN A 117 6.59 -30.52 41.39
C ASN A 117 6.07 -29.79 40.12
N PRO A 118 6.69 -28.68 39.72
CA PRO A 118 6.19 -27.90 38.59
C PRO A 118 6.19 -28.75 37.31
N PRO A 119 5.15 -28.64 36.46
CA PRO A 119 5.14 -29.28 35.15
C PRO A 119 6.38 -28.91 34.33
N SER A 120 6.85 -29.83 33.49
CA SER A 120 8.01 -29.59 32.62
C SER A 120 7.76 -28.37 31.71
N GLY A 121 8.77 -27.52 31.59
CA GLY A 121 8.70 -26.27 30.83
C GLY A 121 7.97 -25.12 31.54
N LEU A 122 7.42 -25.29 32.74
CA LEU A 122 6.85 -24.16 33.48
C LEU A 122 7.96 -23.22 33.91
N LEU A 123 7.81 -21.91 33.69
CA LEU A 123 8.77 -20.89 34.09
C LEU A 123 8.30 -20.11 35.32
N GLY A 124 7.01 -19.80 35.39
CA GLY A 124 6.44 -19.06 36.50
C GLY A 124 4.95 -18.79 36.34
N VAL A 125 4.31 -18.40 37.42
CA VAL A 125 2.86 -18.16 37.47
C VAL A 125 2.57 -16.85 38.20
N TYR A 126 1.88 -15.93 37.52
CA TYR A 126 1.42 -14.70 38.14
C TYR A 126 -0.09 -14.78 38.41
N PHE A 127 -0.46 -14.74 39.68
CA PHE A 127 -1.83 -14.63 40.15
C PHE A 127 -2.17 -13.15 40.40
N LYS A 128 -3.07 -12.61 39.60
CA LYS A 128 -3.68 -11.30 39.86
C LYS A 128 -4.70 -11.46 40.98
N HIS A 129 -4.42 -10.85 42.13
CA HIS A 129 -5.27 -10.98 43.31
C HIS A 129 -6.68 -10.42 43.08
N ARG A 130 -7.69 -11.13 43.59
CA ARG A 130 -9.07 -10.68 43.67
C ARG A 130 -9.40 -10.28 45.11
N PRO A 131 -9.57 -8.98 45.41
CA PRO A 131 -10.10 -8.54 46.70
C PRO A 131 -11.47 -9.16 46.92
N ASN A 132 -11.68 -9.80 48.07
CA ASN A 132 -12.92 -10.48 48.41
C ASN A 132 -13.35 -10.14 49.85
N PRO A 133 -14.66 -10.14 50.14
CA PRO A 133 -15.18 -9.76 51.47
C PRO A 133 -14.90 -10.80 52.56
N PHE A 134 -14.37 -11.96 52.17
CA PHE A 134 -14.11 -13.09 53.05
C PHE A 134 -12.66 -13.12 53.57
N ASN A 135 -11.81 -12.19 53.11
CA ASN A 135 -10.37 -12.17 53.39
C ASN A 135 -9.66 -13.49 53.04
N ILE A 136 -10.17 -14.24 52.06
CA ILE A 136 -9.56 -15.49 51.61
C ILE A 136 -8.39 -15.14 50.70
N GLN A 137 -7.25 -15.77 50.94
CA GLN A 137 -6.03 -15.65 50.15
C GLN A 137 -5.62 -17.04 49.68
N TYR A 138 -4.94 -17.12 48.54
CA TYR A 138 -4.22 -18.34 48.19
C TYR A 138 -2.96 -18.43 49.07
N PRO A 139 -2.53 -19.64 49.43
CA PRO A 139 -1.42 -19.81 50.36
C PRO A 139 -0.10 -19.37 49.72
N ASP A 140 0.74 -18.73 50.54
CA ASP A 140 2.07 -18.24 50.15
C ASP A 140 3.09 -18.35 51.29
N ASP A 141 2.88 -19.26 52.25
CA ASP A 141 3.67 -19.35 53.48
C ASP A 141 4.99 -20.12 53.29
N GLU A 142 5.00 -21.24 52.55
CA GLU A 142 6.17 -22.11 52.37
C GLU A 142 6.49 -22.42 50.89
N ASP A 143 7.78 -22.61 50.60
CA ASP A 143 8.25 -23.04 49.28
C ASP A 143 7.99 -24.54 49.07
N TYR A 144 7.69 -24.94 47.84
CA TYR A 144 7.47 -26.34 47.43
C TYR A 144 6.32 -27.07 48.14
N GLU A 145 5.40 -26.34 48.78
CA GLU A 145 4.24 -26.93 49.46
C GLU A 145 3.07 -27.16 48.48
N TYR A 146 2.81 -26.20 47.59
CA TYR A 146 1.62 -26.18 46.72
C TYR A 146 1.96 -26.42 45.25
N THR A 147 1.16 -27.26 44.58
CA THR A 147 1.19 -27.43 43.13
C THR A 147 0.42 -26.30 42.43
N LEU A 148 0.59 -26.15 41.12
CA LEU A 148 -0.20 -25.21 40.32
C LEU A 148 -1.70 -25.53 40.44
N GLU A 149 -2.07 -26.80 40.37
CA GLU A 149 -3.45 -27.28 40.47
C GLU A 149 -4.06 -27.01 41.85
N ASP A 150 -3.26 -27.00 42.91
CA ASP A 150 -3.73 -26.64 44.25
C ASP A 150 -4.05 -25.14 44.35
N LEU A 151 -3.20 -24.28 43.79
CA LEU A 151 -3.39 -22.84 43.82
C LEU A 151 -4.57 -22.39 42.93
N LEU A 152 -4.77 -23.05 41.79
CA LEU A 152 -5.87 -22.72 40.87
C LEU A 152 -7.27 -22.94 41.49
N LYS A 153 -7.39 -23.72 42.57
CA LYS A 153 -8.66 -23.92 43.29
C LYS A 153 -9.13 -22.66 44.05
N TYR A 154 -8.25 -21.68 44.24
CA TYR A 154 -8.54 -20.44 44.98
C TYR A 154 -9.15 -19.34 44.08
N GLU A 155 -10.12 -19.70 43.23
CA GLU A 155 -10.79 -18.75 42.30
C GLU A 155 -11.40 -17.54 43.01
N ILE A 156 -11.81 -17.70 44.27
CA ILE A 156 -12.32 -16.61 45.10
C ILE A 156 -11.29 -15.51 45.38
N ALA A 157 -10.01 -15.86 45.37
CA ALA A 157 -8.88 -14.99 45.66
C ALA A 157 -8.08 -14.61 44.40
N ILE A 158 -8.39 -15.20 43.25
CA ILE A 158 -7.66 -14.99 41.99
C ILE A 158 -8.61 -14.38 40.95
N GLU A 159 -8.22 -13.25 40.37
CA GLU A 159 -8.98 -12.60 39.30
C GLU A 159 -8.60 -13.21 37.94
N GLU A 160 -7.30 -13.19 37.66
CA GLU A 160 -6.69 -13.67 36.42
C GLU A 160 -5.40 -14.41 36.77
N VAL A 161 -5.07 -15.48 36.05
CA VAL A 161 -3.80 -16.20 36.17
C VAL A 161 -3.03 -16.15 34.86
N PHE A 162 -1.74 -15.87 34.94
CA PHE A 162 -0.81 -15.87 33.82
C PHE A 162 0.25 -16.95 34.07
N ILE A 163 0.26 -17.97 33.23
CA ILE A 163 1.14 -19.14 33.35
C ILE A 163 2.14 -19.05 32.21
N PHE A 164 3.42 -18.92 32.55
CA PHE A 164 4.48 -18.72 31.57
C PHE A 164 5.23 -20.02 31.32
N TRP A 165 5.34 -20.38 30.05
CA TRP A 165 5.93 -21.64 29.60
C TRP A 165 7.16 -21.36 28.73
N ASP A 166 8.20 -22.18 28.90
CA ASP A 166 9.34 -22.22 27.98
C ASP A 166 8.91 -22.82 26.66
N VAL A 167 8.94 -22.01 25.60
CA VAL A 167 8.54 -22.42 24.24
C VAL A 167 9.33 -23.62 23.72
N LYS A 168 10.55 -23.86 24.21
CA LYS A 168 11.41 -24.99 23.81
C LYS A 168 10.96 -26.30 24.46
N GLN A 169 10.35 -26.23 25.64
CA GLN A 169 9.93 -27.40 26.42
C GLN A 169 8.44 -27.70 26.30
N LYS A 170 7.60 -26.66 26.17
CA LYS A 170 6.16 -26.80 25.95
C LYS A 170 5.77 -26.11 24.63
N PRO A 171 5.71 -26.85 23.51
CA PRO A 171 5.16 -26.30 22.28
C PRO A 171 3.67 -25.99 22.47
N GLN A 172 3.14 -25.16 21.59
CA GLN A 172 1.74 -24.76 21.67
C GLN A 172 0.80 -25.95 21.45
N GLU A 173 -0.23 -26.01 22.28
CA GLU A 173 -1.26 -27.06 22.22
C GLU A 173 -2.10 -26.95 20.93
N ILE A 174 -2.33 -25.72 20.47
CA ILE A 174 -3.03 -25.44 19.21
C ILE A 174 -2.02 -24.84 18.25
N GLN A 175 -1.77 -25.52 17.14
CA GLN A 175 -0.94 -24.96 16.09
C GLN A 175 -1.74 -23.93 15.28
N PRO A 176 -1.23 -22.70 15.13
CA PRO A 176 -1.87 -21.69 14.32
C PRO A 176 -1.81 -22.06 12.83
N GLN A 177 -2.82 -21.65 12.08
CA GLN A 177 -2.75 -21.67 10.62
C GLN A 177 -1.88 -20.50 10.14
N ILE A 178 -0.78 -20.81 9.46
CA ILE A 178 0.12 -19.82 8.87
C ILE A 178 -0.29 -19.58 7.42
N ASN A 179 -0.65 -18.34 7.10
CA ASN A 179 -1.12 -17.91 5.79
C ASN A 179 -0.09 -16.97 5.16
N LEU A 180 0.53 -17.38 4.06
CA LEU A 180 1.36 -16.49 3.24
C LEU A 180 0.46 -15.72 2.28
N VAL A 181 0.41 -14.40 2.44
CA VAL A 181 -0.41 -13.49 1.64
C VAL A 181 0.48 -12.74 0.66
N VAL A 182 0.44 -13.16 -0.61
CA VAL A 182 1.17 -12.54 -1.71
C VAL A 182 0.26 -11.54 -2.41
N SER A 183 0.61 -10.25 -2.35
CA SER A 183 -0.16 -9.19 -3.02
C SER A 183 0.63 -8.60 -4.18
N ASN A 184 0.03 -8.55 -5.37
CA ASN A 184 0.57 -7.81 -6.51
C ASN A 184 0.07 -6.37 -6.42
N ILE A 185 0.99 -5.41 -6.30
CA ILE A 185 0.64 -3.99 -6.15
C ILE A 185 1.45 -3.13 -7.12
N PHE A 186 0.92 -1.96 -7.45
CA PHE A 186 1.70 -0.93 -8.11
C PHE A 186 2.54 -0.14 -7.11
N THR A 187 3.68 0.34 -7.56
CA THR A 187 4.63 1.21 -6.84
C THR A 187 4.01 2.45 -6.18
N ASP A 188 2.90 2.96 -6.70
CA ASP A 188 2.17 4.11 -6.17
C ASP A 188 1.14 3.73 -5.08
N GLN A 189 0.97 2.44 -4.77
CA GLN A 189 0.04 1.98 -3.75
C GLN A 189 0.70 1.87 -2.37
N ASN A 190 -0.02 2.27 -1.33
CA ASN A 190 0.42 2.13 0.04
C ASN A 190 0.25 0.67 0.51
N LYS A 191 1.37 0.01 0.86
CA LYS A 191 1.39 -1.37 1.34
C LYS A 191 0.56 -1.59 2.63
N GLU A 192 0.60 -0.64 3.57
CA GLU A 192 -0.11 -0.73 4.85
C GLU A 192 -1.64 -0.64 4.67
N GLU A 193 -2.08 0.18 3.71
CA GLU A 193 -3.49 0.24 3.31
C GLU A 193 -3.95 -1.07 2.66
N VAL A 194 -3.12 -1.67 1.80
CA VAL A 194 -3.42 -2.96 1.16
C VAL A 194 -3.54 -4.09 2.20
N ILE A 195 -2.66 -4.11 3.21
CA ILE A 195 -2.77 -5.07 4.33
C ILE A 195 -4.09 -4.89 5.06
N ASN A 196 -4.42 -3.65 5.47
CA ASN A 196 -5.66 -3.37 6.17
C ASN A 196 -6.89 -3.76 5.35
N HIS A 197 -6.89 -3.46 4.05
CA HIS A 197 -7.97 -3.83 3.15
C HIS A 197 -8.17 -5.35 3.11
N TYR A 198 -7.08 -6.11 2.92
CA TYR A 198 -7.11 -7.57 2.95
C TYR A 198 -7.69 -8.10 4.28
N LEU A 199 -7.23 -7.56 5.41
CA LEU A 199 -7.68 -7.99 6.73
C LEU A 199 -9.18 -7.70 6.95
N ILE A 200 -9.70 -6.57 6.45
CA ILE A 200 -11.11 -6.21 6.55
C ILE A 200 -11.97 -7.08 5.62
N GLU A 201 -11.58 -7.23 4.35
CA GLU A 201 -12.34 -8.01 3.37
C GLU A 201 -12.48 -9.48 3.77
N ASN A 202 -11.47 -10.03 4.45
CA ASN A 202 -11.48 -11.40 4.97
C ASN A 202 -12.11 -11.51 6.38
N ASN A 203 -12.73 -10.45 6.89
CA ASN A 203 -13.37 -10.38 8.21
C ASN A 203 -12.43 -10.72 9.39
N ILE A 204 -11.13 -10.47 9.23
CA ILE A 204 -10.11 -10.70 10.27
C ILE A 204 -10.13 -9.54 11.27
N ILE A 205 -10.29 -8.31 10.77
CA ILE A 205 -10.47 -7.10 11.58
C ILE A 205 -11.73 -6.36 11.14
N LYS A 206 -12.35 -5.62 12.08
CA LYS A 206 -13.55 -4.81 11.81
C LYS A 206 -13.26 -3.39 11.36
N GLU A 207 -12.09 -2.88 11.75
CA GLU A 207 -11.65 -1.52 11.53
C GLU A 207 -10.15 -1.56 11.25
N THR A 208 -9.64 -0.53 10.57
CA THR A 208 -8.22 -0.40 10.24
C THR A 208 -7.37 -0.40 11.51
N LYS A 209 -6.28 -1.16 11.49
CA LYS A 209 -5.27 -1.21 12.54
C LYS A 209 -3.99 -0.51 12.09
N LEU A 210 -3.18 -0.10 13.07
CA LEU A 210 -1.83 0.36 12.80
C LEU A 210 -1.01 -0.82 12.26
N ILE A 211 -0.61 -0.73 11.01
CA ILE A 211 0.31 -1.65 10.36
C ILE A 211 1.57 -0.87 10.06
N LYS A 212 2.73 -1.47 10.34
CA LYS A 212 4.03 -0.90 10.01
C LYS A 212 4.86 -1.93 9.28
N LEU A 213 5.44 -1.52 8.15
CA LEU A 213 6.34 -2.39 7.39
C LEU A 213 7.59 -2.73 8.21
N GLY A 214 8.08 -3.96 8.06
CA GLY A 214 9.17 -4.53 8.85
C GLY A 214 8.77 -4.83 10.29
N CYS A 215 7.47 -4.91 10.62
CA CYS A 215 6.99 -5.16 11.97
C CYS A 215 5.92 -6.28 12.04
N TYR A 216 5.65 -6.73 13.26
CA TYR A 216 4.50 -7.55 13.63
C TYR A 216 3.67 -6.87 14.73
N ASN A 217 2.41 -7.27 14.90
CA ASN A 217 1.58 -6.78 16.02
C ASN A 217 1.85 -7.58 17.30
N ALA A 218 2.32 -6.90 18.35
CA ALA A 218 2.59 -7.53 19.65
C ALA A 218 1.30 -8.07 20.29
N THR A 219 0.19 -7.37 20.09
CA THR A 219 -1.17 -7.78 20.51
C THR A 219 -2.17 -7.49 19.39
N SER A 220 -3.34 -8.13 19.43
CA SER A 220 -4.45 -7.87 18.50
C SER A 220 -5.24 -6.58 18.82
N HIS A 221 -5.04 -5.96 20.00
CA HIS A 221 -5.93 -4.92 20.52
C HIS A 221 -5.27 -3.57 20.80
N THR A 222 -3.98 -3.52 21.11
CA THR A 222 -3.30 -2.29 21.56
C THR A 222 -2.68 -1.48 20.43
N GLY A 223 -2.74 -1.98 19.19
CA GLY A 223 -2.13 -1.33 18.02
C GLY A 223 -0.60 -1.24 18.08
N LEU A 224 0.03 -1.95 19.01
CA LEU A 224 1.47 -1.89 19.26
C LEU A 224 2.19 -2.80 18.27
N VAL A 225 3.13 -2.22 17.53
CA VAL A 225 3.92 -2.89 16.49
C VAL A 225 5.38 -2.98 16.90
N LEU A 226 5.94 -4.19 16.82
CA LEU A 226 7.34 -4.49 17.16
C LEU A 226 8.10 -4.93 15.90
N PRO A 227 9.41 -4.63 15.79
CA PRO A 227 10.19 -4.96 14.61
C PRO A 227 10.25 -6.48 14.38
N LEU A 228 10.25 -6.90 13.11
CA LEU A 228 10.46 -8.31 12.77
C LEU A 228 11.88 -8.75 13.18
N PRO A 229 12.05 -9.96 13.71
CA PRO A 229 13.36 -10.47 14.11
C PRO A 229 14.28 -10.75 12.91
N SER A 230 13.68 -11.13 11.77
CA SER A 230 14.34 -11.26 10.46
C SER A 230 13.41 -10.73 9.38
N LYS A 231 13.98 -10.33 8.24
CA LYS A 231 13.21 -9.94 7.05
C LYS A 231 12.74 -11.12 6.20
N THR A 232 13.29 -12.31 6.40
CA THR A 232 13.05 -13.45 5.52
C THR A 232 12.47 -14.66 6.26
N PHE A 233 11.53 -15.33 5.59
CA PHE A 233 10.96 -16.62 6.00
C PHE A 233 11.09 -17.58 4.81
N HIS A 234 11.86 -18.65 4.95
CA HIS A 234 12.18 -19.59 3.86
C HIS A 234 12.59 -18.90 2.54
N GLU A 235 13.55 -17.96 2.61
CA GLU A 235 14.06 -17.16 1.48
C GLU A 235 13.08 -16.13 0.89
N ILE A 236 11.87 -16.02 1.42
CA ILE A 236 10.86 -15.03 1.00
C ILE A 236 10.98 -13.79 1.90
N GLU A 237 11.09 -12.60 1.30
CA GLU A 237 11.03 -11.34 2.04
C GLU A 237 9.62 -11.08 2.55
N ILE A 238 9.49 -10.89 3.87
CA ILE A 238 8.24 -10.63 4.57
C ILE A 238 8.21 -9.14 4.94
N ASP A 239 7.20 -8.45 4.43
CA ASP A 239 7.00 -7.03 4.66
C ASP A 239 6.33 -6.75 6.00
N ALA A 240 5.43 -7.63 6.47
CA ALA A 240 4.75 -7.49 7.76
C ALA A 240 4.14 -8.82 8.21
N ILE A 241 3.91 -8.99 9.52
CA ILE A 241 3.19 -10.15 10.06
C ILE A 241 2.02 -9.68 10.92
N TYR A 242 0.85 -10.28 10.73
CA TYR A 242 -0.33 -10.04 11.53
C TYR A 242 -0.82 -11.31 12.24
N PHE A 243 -0.97 -11.25 13.55
CA PHE A 243 -1.55 -12.26 14.42
C PHE A 243 -2.99 -11.85 14.77
N ASP A 244 -3.95 -12.75 14.58
CA ASP A 244 -5.37 -12.47 14.84
C ASP A 244 -5.71 -12.32 16.33
N ASP A 245 -4.95 -12.97 17.21
CA ASP A 245 -5.10 -12.85 18.66
C ASP A 245 -3.77 -13.05 19.40
N GLY A 246 -3.81 -13.10 20.73
CA GLY A 246 -2.68 -13.42 21.60
C GLY A 246 -1.77 -12.25 21.91
N ILE A 247 -0.72 -12.52 22.70
CA ILE A 247 0.33 -11.56 23.05
C ILE A 247 1.69 -12.19 22.86
N ARG A 248 2.59 -11.48 22.19
CA ARG A 248 3.96 -11.93 21.96
C ARG A 248 4.96 -10.79 22.00
N ILE A 249 6.14 -11.11 22.50
CA ILE A 249 7.29 -10.22 22.56
C ILE A 249 8.52 -11.05 22.22
N ILE A 250 9.39 -10.48 21.41
CA ILE A 250 10.72 -11.01 21.13
C ILE A 250 11.75 -10.00 21.63
N PRO A 251 12.79 -10.45 22.36
CA PRO A 251 13.89 -9.58 22.77
C PRO A 251 14.60 -8.93 21.57
N GLU A 252 14.86 -7.63 21.64
CA GLU A 252 15.55 -6.88 20.58
C GLU A 252 17.05 -7.23 20.47
N ASN A 253 17.65 -7.79 21.52
CA ASN A 253 19.10 -7.94 21.66
C ASN A 253 19.66 -9.26 21.08
N GLN A 254 18.84 -10.07 20.41
CA GLN A 254 19.25 -11.38 19.89
C GLN A 254 18.78 -11.60 18.44
N CYS A 255 19.58 -12.36 17.69
CA CYS A 255 19.26 -12.72 16.31
C CYS A 255 18.27 -13.89 16.27
N TYR A 256 16.97 -13.59 16.35
CA TYR A 256 15.91 -14.58 16.16
C TYR A 256 15.46 -14.66 14.70
N ALA A 257 14.84 -15.77 14.32
CA ALA A 257 14.22 -15.93 13.01
C ALA A 257 12.70 -15.71 13.09
N ILE A 258 12.03 -15.58 11.93
CA ILE A 258 10.56 -15.49 11.89
C ILE A 258 9.96 -16.78 12.47
N GLU A 259 10.58 -17.94 12.27
CA GLU A 259 10.18 -19.23 12.82
C GLU A 259 10.07 -19.22 14.35
N ASP A 260 10.92 -18.45 15.04
CA ASP A 260 10.84 -18.31 16.50
C ASP A 260 9.65 -17.47 16.93
N LEU A 261 9.33 -16.41 16.17
CA LEU A 261 8.13 -15.60 16.36
C LEU A 261 6.84 -16.40 16.16
N LEU A 262 6.80 -17.28 15.17
CA LEU A 262 5.62 -18.09 14.88
C LEU A 262 5.31 -19.11 16.00
N LYS A 263 6.31 -19.51 16.80
CA LYS A 263 6.10 -20.35 18.00
C LYS A 263 5.41 -19.60 19.15
N LEU A 264 5.29 -18.27 19.07
CA LEU A 264 4.65 -17.40 20.06
C LEU A 264 3.24 -16.94 19.66
N SER A 265 2.47 -17.79 18.96
CA SER A 265 1.05 -17.50 18.66
C SER A 265 0.23 -17.06 19.89
N ASN A 266 0.45 -17.68 21.06
CA ASN A 266 -0.12 -17.35 22.38
C ASN A 266 -1.62 -17.05 22.33
N GLY A 267 -2.36 -17.89 21.59
CA GLY A 267 -3.81 -17.77 21.40
C GLY A 267 -4.22 -17.40 19.97
N ALA A 268 -3.30 -16.92 19.14
CA ALA A 268 -3.57 -16.70 17.72
C ALA A 268 -3.95 -18.01 17.02
N LYS A 269 -5.05 -17.99 16.28
CA LYS A 269 -5.47 -19.13 15.45
C LYS A 269 -4.95 -19.00 14.03
N ASN A 270 -4.79 -17.77 13.55
CA ASN A 270 -4.29 -17.46 12.23
C ASN A 270 -3.15 -16.45 12.31
N ILE A 271 -2.10 -16.70 11.54
CA ILE A 271 -0.96 -15.80 11.39
C ILE A 271 -0.82 -15.50 9.90
N TYR A 272 -0.77 -14.21 9.55
CA TYR A 272 -0.72 -13.73 8.17
C TYR A 272 0.64 -13.11 7.90
N LEU A 273 1.40 -13.70 6.99
CA LEU A 273 2.70 -13.19 6.54
C LEU A 273 2.48 -12.46 5.22
N PHE A 274 2.68 -11.16 5.20
CA PHE A 274 2.46 -10.34 4.01
C PHE A 274 3.75 -10.15 3.23
N THR A 275 3.66 -10.33 1.91
CA THR A 275 4.74 -10.04 0.97
C THR A 275 4.17 -9.40 -0.30
N PHE A 276 4.93 -8.48 -0.89
CA PHE A 276 4.48 -7.69 -2.04
C PHE A 276 5.31 -7.90 -3.29
N ASN A 277 4.64 -8.24 -4.39
CA ASN A 277 5.20 -8.13 -5.73
C ASN A 277 4.89 -6.75 -6.29
N VAL A 278 5.86 -5.84 -6.20
CA VAL A 278 5.69 -4.44 -6.59
C VAL A 278 6.01 -4.25 -8.07
N GLN A 279 5.05 -3.73 -8.83
CA GLN A 279 5.15 -3.53 -10.27
C GLN A 279 5.03 -2.04 -10.63
N LYS A 280 5.72 -1.63 -11.70
CA LYS A 280 5.50 -0.31 -12.32
C LYS A 280 4.31 -0.39 -13.30
N ARG A 281 3.51 0.67 -13.38
CA ARG A 281 2.45 0.79 -14.40
C ARG A 281 3.09 0.83 -15.78
N LYS A 282 2.41 0.28 -16.79
CA LYS A 282 2.87 0.37 -18.19
C LYS A 282 1.93 1.28 -18.97
N LYS A 283 2.47 2.27 -19.67
CA LYS A 283 1.71 3.18 -20.52
C LYS A 283 2.30 3.22 -21.93
N ILE A 284 1.45 3.02 -22.92
CA ILE A 284 1.78 3.18 -24.34
C ILE A 284 1.07 4.44 -24.83
N ILE A 285 1.82 5.34 -25.45
CA ILE A 285 1.31 6.63 -25.92
C ILE A 285 1.71 6.78 -27.39
N SER A 286 0.70 6.80 -28.26
CA SER A 286 0.85 7.07 -29.69
C SER A 286 0.64 8.56 -29.93
N LEU A 287 1.72 9.25 -30.31
CA LEU A 287 1.69 10.66 -30.67
C LEU A 287 1.20 10.85 -32.11
N PRO A 288 0.64 12.02 -32.44
CA PRO A 288 0.33 12.37 -33.82
C PRO A 288 1.56 12.28 -34.72
N ASP A 289 1.32 11.99 -35.99
CA ASP A 289 2.39 11.97 -36.98
C ASP A 289 3.02 13.35 -37.15
N SER A 290 4.34 13.38 -37.35
CA SER A 290 5.12 14.61 -37.44
C SER A 290 6.25 14.51 -38.44
N LEU A 291 6.63 15.66 -39.03
CA LEU A 291 7.82 15.77 -39.86
C LEU A 291 9.10 15.43 -39.08
N ASP A 292 9.11 15.75 -37.79
CA ASP A 292 10.19 15.42 -36.86
C ASP A 292 9.64 14.62 -35.68
N PRO A 293 9.54 13.28 -35.82
CA PRO A 293 9.06 12.42 -34.75
C PRO A 293 9.88 12.51 -33.47
N TYR A 294 11.18 12.77 -33.56
CA TYR A 294 12.03 12.92 -32.37
C TYR A 294 11.68 14.17 -31.59
N GLN A 295 11.59 15.31 -32.26
CA GLN A 295 11.27 16.57 -31.63
C GLN A 295 9.87 16.52 -31.00
N THR A 296 8.93 15.85 -31.65
CA THR A 296 7.57 15.64 -31.13
C THR A 296 7.55 14.84 -29.82
N ILE A 297 8.32 13.75 -29.74
CA ILE A 297 8.47 12.99 -28.49
C ILE A 297 9.12 13.83 -27.40
N ARG A 298 10.14 14.65 -27.74
CA ARG A 298 10.81 15.54 -26.79
C ARG A 298 9.87 16.60 -26.23
N ASP A 299 9.07 17.23 -27.09
CA ASP A 299 8.13 18.27 -26.68
C ASP A 299 7.01 17.70 -25.82
N TRP A 300 6.46 16.54 -26.19
CA TRP A 300 5.48 15.85 -25.34
C TRP A 300 6.02 15.56 -23.94
N LYS A 301 7.27 15.09 -23.83
CA LYS A 301 7.90 14.85 -22.51
C LYS A 301 8.04 16.14 -21.70
N ARG A 302 8.42 17.25 -22.33
CA ARG A 302 8.54 18.56 -21.67
C ARG A 302 7.19 19.05 -21.16
N GLU A 303 6.16 18.99 -22.00
CA GLU A 303 4.79 19.36 -21.66
C GLU A 303 4.22 18.55 -20.49
N ASN A 304 4.69 17.30 -20.31
CA ASN A 304 4.27 16.40 -19.24
C ASN A 304 5.22 16.38 -18.03
N ASN A 305 6.21 17.29 -17.97
CA ASN A 305 7.24 17.34 -16.91
C ASN A 305 8.04 16.03 -16.73
N LEU A 306 8.23 15.27 -17.81
CA LEU A 306 8.98 14.00 -17.84
C LEU A 306 10.38 14.15 -18.46
N TYR A 307 10.91 15.38 -18.51
CA TYR A 307 12.19 15.70 -19.15
C TYR A 307 13.41 15.55 -18.22
N THR A 308 13.19 15.38 -16.91
CA THR A 308 14.24 15.32 -15.87
C THR A 308 14.31 14.01 -15.09
N SER A 309 13.47 13.01 -15.39
CA SER A 309 13.44 11.76 -14.63
C SER A 309 14.72 10.94 -14.89
N PRO A 310 15.53 10.64 -13.85
CA PRO A 310 16.61 9.66 -13.94
C PRO A 310 16.05 8.23 -14.09
N PRO A 311 16.81 7.27 -14.67
CA PRO A 311 18.16 7.45 -15.18
C PRO A 311 18.08 8.16 -16.53
N LEU A 312 18.95 9.16 -16.71
CA LEU A 312 19.20 9.78 -18.01
C LEU A 312 19.64 8.69 -18.99
N ILE A 313 18.68 8.06 -19.65
CA ILE A 313 18.87 7.53 -20.99
C ILE A 313 19.35 8.75 -21.76
N LYS A 314 20.62 8.75 -22.16
CA LYS A 314 21.18 9.80 -23.02
C LYS A 314 20.16 10.07 -24.10
N GLU A 315 19.97 11.35 -24.45
CA GLU A 315 19.05 11.82 -25.50
C GLU A 315 19.19 11.14 -26.89
N GLY A 316 19.97 10.06 -27.03
CA GLY A 316 20.16 9.23 -28.20
C GLY A 316 19.64 7.78 -28.16
N GLU A 317 19.11 7.21 -27.06
CA GLU A 317 18.52 5.85 -27.12
C GLU A 317 17.03 5.92 -27.54
N TYR A 318 16.83 6.30 -28.78
CA TYR A 318 15.54 6.16 -29.46
C TYR A 318 15.68 4.98 -30.41
N GLU A 319 14.67 4.12 -30.43
CA GLU A 319 14.62 3.09 -31.46
C GLU A 319 13.99 3.69 -32.71
N GLU A 320 14.72 3.56 -33.83
CA GLU A 320 14.25 3.99 -35.14
C GLU A 320 13.95 2.76 -35.99
N GLU A 321 12.71 2.69 -36.47
CA GLU A 321 12.30 1.73 -37.48
C GLU A 321 12.04 2.49 -38.79
N ILE A 322 12.71 2.07 -39.86
CA ILE A 322 12.48 2.58 -41.22
C ILE A 322 11.66 1.56 -41.99
N LYS A 323 10.50 1.98 -42.51
CA LYS A 323 9.66 1.14 -43.39
C LYS A 323 9.66 1.69 -44.79
N GLU A 324 9.82 0.81 -45.77
CA GLU A 324 9.63 1.16 -47.17
C GLU A 324 8.14 1.18 -47.49
N ALA A 325 7.73 2.23 -48.20
CA ALA A 325 6.38 2.42 -48.68
C ALA A 325 6.44 2.86 -50.15
N GLU A 326 5.38 2.60 -50.89
CA GLU A 326 5.28 3.04 -52.28
C GLU A 326 3.90 3.55 -52.63
N ILE A 327 3.84 4.49 -53.56
CA ILE A 327 2.63 4.86 -54.27
C ILE A 327 2.87 4.60 -55.74
N SER A 328 2.01 3.80 -56.35
CA SER A 328 2.05 3.53 -57.78
C SER A 328 0.90 4.21 -58.54
N PHE A 329 1.11 4.41 -59.83
CA PHE A 329 0.09 4.84 -60.78
C PHE A 329 0.41 4.33 -62.19
N GLU A 330 -0.59 4.32 -63.05
CA GLU A 330 -0.51 3.72 -64.38
C GLU A 330 -1.00 4.72 -65.44
N ILE A 331 -0.33 4.75 -66.58
CA ILE A 331 -0.76 5.44 -67.80
C ILE A 331 -1.17 4.36 -68.80
N THR A 332 -2.39 4.43 -69.33
CA THR A 332 -2.96 3.39 -70.21
C THR A 332 -3.07 3.80 -71.67
N SER A 333 -2.84 5.08 -71.99
CA SER A 333 -2.94 5.62 -73.34
C SER A 333 -1.78 6.58 -73.61
N PRO A 334 -1.13 6.50 -74.80
CA PRO A 334 -1.41 5.61 -75.92
C PRO A 334 -0.88 4.18 -75.75
N SER A 335 -0.03 3.92 -74.75
CA SER A 335 0.44 2.58 -74.38
C SER A 335 0.58 2.47 -72.86
N TYR A 336 0.53 1.24 -72.35
CA TYR A 336 0.60 0.95 -70.92
C TYR A 336 2.01 1.20 -70.35
N LYS A 337 2.09 1.99 -69.28
CA LYS A 337 3.30 2.13 -68.45
C LYS A 337 2.93 2.34 -66.99
N LYS A 338 3.56 1.57 -66.10
CA LYS A 338 3.42 1.71 -64.63
C LYS A 338 4.59 2.47 -64.04
N PHE A 339 4.28 3.35 -63.09
CA PHE A 339 5.25 4.13 -62.34
C PHE A 339 5.10 3.84 -60.85
N ASN A 340 6.23 3.68 -60.16
CA ASN A 340 6.29 3.50 -58.71
C ASN A 340 7.07 4.66 -58.10
N ILE A 341 6.53 5.23 -57.03
CA ILE A 341 7.17 6.27 -56.22
C ILE A 341 7.49 5.62 -54.86
N PRO A 342 8.67 5.00 -54.70
CA PRO A 342 9.10 4.48 -53.41
C PRO A 342 9.51 5.64 -52.49
N PHE A 343 9.23 5.52 -51.20
CA PHE A 343 9.67 6.43 -50.15
C PHE A 343 9.81 5.67 -48.83
N LYS A 344 10.59 6.22 -47.91
CA LYS A 344 10.83 5.61 -46.59
C LYS A 344 10.06 6.38 -45.53
N VAL A 345 9.31 5.69 -44.68
CA VAL A 345 8.69 6.28 -43.48
C VAL A 345 9.50 5.90 -42.25
N LYS A 346 9.55 6.81 -41.30
CA LYS A 346 10.30 6.69 -40.06
C LYS A 346 9.32 6.57 -38.91
N ILE A 347 9.51 5.56 -38.08
CA ILE A 347 8.79 5.37 -36.83
C ILE A 347 9.83 5.44 -35.72
N ILE A 348 9.61 6.37 -34.79
CA ILE A 348 10.43 6.51 -33.60
C ILE A 348 9.67 5.97 -32.40
N SER A 349 10.32 5.06 -31.69
CA SER A 349 9.88 4.61 -30.37
C SER A 349 10.86 5.10 -29.31
N HIS A 350 10.33 5.34 -28.11
CA HIS A 350 11.17 5.64 -26.96
C HIS A 350 10.58 5.03 -25.69
N LEU A 351 11.32 4.08 -25.13
CA LEU A 351 11.04 3.42 -23.86
C LEU A 351 11.81 4.12 -22.75
N PHE A 352 11.11 4.55 -21.70
CA PHE A 352 11.74 5.11 -20.51
C PHE A 352 10.88 4.82 -19.27
N GLU A 353 11.47 5.00 -18.10
CA GLU A 353 10.78 4.76 -16.84
C GLU A 353 10.88 5.94 -15.88
N THR A 354 9.90 6.00 -15.00
CA THR A 354 9.83 6.86 -13.81
C THR A 354 9.80 5.94 -12.58
N ASP A 355 9.70 6.53 -11.39
CA ASP A 355 9.59 5.77 -10.14
C ASP A 355 8.42 4.78 -10.17
N ASN A 356 7.30 5.17 -10.78
CA ASN A 356 6.07 4.39 -10.74
C ASN A 356 5.57 3.85 -12.09
N THR A 357 6.07 4.36 -13.21
CA THR A 357 5.52 4.08 -14.54
C THR A 357 6.62 3.86 -15.57
N ILE A 358 6.46 2.83 -16.40
CA ILE A 358 7.20 2.56 -17.63
C ILE A 358 6.38 3.11 -18.80
N TYR A 359 6.98 3.98 -19.61
CA TYR A 359 6.37 4.64 -20.75
C TYR A 359 6.99 4.15 -22.06
N LEU A 360 6.15 3.83 -23.04
CA LEU A 360 6.53 3.65 -24.44
C LEU A 360 5.85 4.73 -25.29
N LEU A 361 6.65 5.66 -25.80
CA LEU A 361 6.19 6.69 -26.74
C LEU A 361 6.44 6.23 -28.18
N LEU A 362 5.47 6.50 -29.06
CA LEU A 362 5.52 6.14 -30.49
C LEU A 362 5.13 7.36 -31.33
N CYS A 363 5.92 7.70 -32.33
CA CYS A 363 5.60 8.76 -33.29
C CYS A 363 6.11 8.38 -34.70
N SER A 364 5.37 8.72 -35.76
CA SER A 364 5.78 8.42 -37.13
C SER A 364 5.72 9.65 -38.04
N ASP A 365 6.43 9.63 -39.17
CA ASP A 365 6.31 10.64 -40.23
C ASP A 365 5.40 10.20 -41.39
N SER A 366 4.67 9.11 -41.21
CA SER A 366 4.04 8.37 -42.31
C SER A 366 2.96 9.19 -43.03
N SER A 367 2.04 9.82 -42.29
CA SER A 367 0.95 10.62 -42.86
C SER A 367 1.48 11.82 -43.65
N PHE A 368 2.52 12.47 -43.15
CA PHE A 368 3.18 13.58 -43.84
C PHE A 368 3.77 13.12 -45.17
N LYS A 369 4.58 12.04 -45.15
CA LYS A 369 5.22 11.52 -46.36
C LYS A 369 4.23 10.97 -47.38
N ILE A 370 3.17 10.30 -46.94
CA ILE A 370 2.07 9.86 -47.82
C ILE A 370 1.40 11.05 -48.50
N LYS A 371 1.12 12.14 -47.77
CA LYS A 371 0.52 13.34 -48.34
C LYS A 371 1.45 13.98 -49.39
N LEU A 372 2.74 14.09 -49.08
CA LEU A 372 3.74 14.64 -49.99
C LEU A 372 3.91 13.78 -51.24
N ALA A 373 3.94 12.45 -51.10
CA ALA A 373 4.00 11.51 -52.21
C ALA A 373 2.75 11.59 -53.11
N LYS A 374 1.56 11.77 -52.55
CA LYS A 374 0.32 12.01 -53.33
C LYS A 374 0.36 13.32 -54.12
N GLN A 375 0.89 14.39 -53.53
CA GLN A 375 1.08 15.68 -54.22
C GLN A 375 2.09 15.55 -55.36
N TYR A 376 3.25 14.94 -55.09
CA TYR A 376 4.26 14.67 -56.10
C TYR A 376 3.70 13.83 -57.26
N ARG A 377 2.98 12.74 -56.95
CA ARG A 377 2.27 11.92 -57.95
C ARG A 377 1.38 12.76 -58.85
N THR A 378 0.59 13.64 -58.26
CA THR A 378 -0.36 14.49 -59.01
C THR A 378 0.39 15.42 -59.98
N ASN A 379 1.45 16.08 -59.51
CA ASN A 379 2.28 16.95 -60.34
C ASN A 379 2.99 16.17 -61.46
N TYR A 380 3.47 14.97 -61.15
CA TYR A 380 4.15 14.11 -62.11
C TYR A 380 3.20 13.59 -63.20
N ILE A 381 1.98 13.18 -62.83
CA ILE A 381 0.93 12.82 -63.81
C ILE A 381 0.59 14.01 -64.71
N ASN A 382 0.45 15.21 -64.14
CA ASN A 382 0.20 16.41 -64.94
C ASN A 382 1.35 16.69 -65.92
N TRP A 383 2.60 16.51 -65.48
CA TRP A 383 3.77 16.62 -66.36
C TRP A 383 3.74 15.58 -67.49
N LEU A 384 3.45 14.31 -67.20
CA LEU A 384 3.31 13.27 -68.23
C LEU A 384 2.18 13.59 -69.23
N ASN A 385 1.08 14.17 -68.74
CA ASN A 385 -0.06 14.56 -69.56
C ASN A 385 0.24 15.76 -70.48
N GLN A 386 1.12 16.69 -70.09
CA GLN A 386 1.55 17.80 -70.97
C GLN A 386 2.61 17.39 -72.01
N CYS A 387 3.39 16.31 -71.78
CA CYS A 387 4.50 15.95 -72.67
C CYS A 387 4.07 15.90 -74.15
N TYR A 388 4.82 16.58 -75.01
CA TYR A 388 4.58 16.59 -76.45
C TYR A 388 4.61 15.19 -77.07
N ILE A 389 5.59 14.37 -76.67
CA ILE A 389 5.76 12.99 -77.11
C ILE A 389 5.30 12.05 -75.99
N LYS A 390 4.46 11.08 -76.35
CA LYS A 390 3.89 10.08 -75.44
C LYS A 390 4.57 8.73 -75.61
N TYR A 391 4.68 8.01 -74.49
CA TYR A 391 5.26 6.67 -74.43
C TYR A 391 4.48 5.66 -75.30
N GLY A 392 5.21 4.85 -76.07
CA GLY A 392 4.72 3.78 -76.92
C GLY A 392 3.97 4.25 -78.17
N HIS A 393 4.03 5.54 -78.51
CA HIS A 393 3.39 6.10 -79.71
C HIS A 393 4.39 6.33 -80.83
N TYR A 394 3.96 6.03 -82.06
CA TYR A 394 4.69 6.39 -83.27
C TYR A 394 4.38 7.84 -83.65
N TYR A 395 5.42 8.63 -83.89
CA TYR A 395 5.28 9.97 -84.46
C TYR A 395 6.01 10.03 -85.79
N SER A 396 5.37 10.64 -86.79
CA SER A 396 6.02 11.08 -88.02
C SER A 396 6.95 12.26 -87.74
N GLY A 397 7.91 12.51 -88.63
CA GLY A 397 8.80 13.66 -88.53
C GLY A 397 8.03 14.98 -88.43
N ASP A 398 6.98 15.14 -89.23
CA ASP A 398 6.13 16.35 -89.24
C ASP A 398 5.37 16.58 -87.93
N GLU A 399 4.88 15.52 -87.29
CA GLU A 399 4.25 15.66 -85.97
C GLU A 399 5.24 16.10 -84.89
N VAL A 400 6.46 15.55 -84.91
CA VAL A 400 7.52 15.96 -83.98
C VAL A 400 7.91 17.42 -84.22
N ARG A 401 8.04 17.83 -85.49
CA ARG A 401 8.33 19.22 -85.90
C ARG A 401 7.24 20.18 -85.46
N ASN A 402 5.98 19.84 -85.63
CA ASN A 402 4.86 20.68 -85.22
C ASN A 402 4.79 20.88 -83.70
N LYS A 403 5.26 19.91 -82.92
CA LYS A 403 5.30 19.97 -81.46
C LYS A 403 6.48 20.79 -80.94
N PHE A 404 7.66 20.65 -81.53
CA PHE A 404 8.88 21.27 -81.02
C PHE A 404 9.32 22.52 -81.79
N GLY A 405 8.81 22.81 -82.97
CA GLY A 405 9.08 24.04 -83.74
C GLY A 405 10.40 24.06 -84.51
N ARG A 406 10.77 25.23 -85.02
CA ARG A 406 11.97 25.45 -85.87
C ARG A 406 13.13 26.10 -85.11
N PHE A 407 13.49 25.53 -83.97
CA PHE A 407 14.69 25.91 -83.24
C PHE A 407 15.23 24.67 -82.52
N SER A 408 16.55 24.61 -82.36
CA SER A 408 17.18 23.57 -81.56
C SER A 408 16.95 23.83 -80.07
N ARG A 409 16.67 22.79 -79.29
CA ARG A 409 16.49 22.91 -77.83
C ARG A 409 16.73 21.60 -77.10
N THR A 410 17.03 21.72 -75.82
CA THR A 410 17.02 20.58 -74.91
C THR A 410 15.59 20.17 -74.60
N ILE A 411 15.34 18.87 -74.61
CA ILE A 411 14.10 18.22 -74.17
C ILE A 411 14.44 17.19 -73.09
N TYR A 412 13.45 16.78 -72.30
CA TYR A 412 13.64 15.94 -71.12
C TYR A 412 12.71 14.73 -71.13
N ASP A 413 13.22 13.59 -70.66
CA ASP A 413 12.40 12.40 -70.42
C ASP A 413 11.79 12.36 -69.01
N GLU A 414 10.96 11.35 -68.77
CA GLU A 414 10.33 11.09 -67.47
C GLU A 414 11.33 10.84 -66.33
N ASN A 415 12.59 10.47 -66.63
CA ASN A 415 13.64 10.24 -65.65
C ASN A 415 14.49 11.51 -65.41
N GLY A 416 14.23 12.59 -66.15
CA GLY A 416 14.99 13.83 -66.12
C GLY A 416 16.27 13.81 -66.99
N ASN A 417 16.46 12.77 -67.81
CA ASN A 417 17.54 12.72 -68.79
C ASN A 417 17.28 13.79 -69.87
N SER A 418 18.35 14.46 -70.30
CA SER A 418 18.28 15.47 -71.34
C SER A 418 18.63 14.87 -72.71
N TYR A 419 17.86 15.25 -73.72
CA TYR A 419 18.09 14.97 -75.14
C TYR A 419 18.17 16.30 -75.88
N TYR A 420 18.86 16.34 -77.02
CA TYR A 420 18.98 17.53 -77.85
C TYR A 420 18.15 17.37 -79.13
N TYR A 421 17.08 18.17 -79.23
CA TYR A 421 16.35 18.38 -80.47
C TYR A 421 17.13 19.37 -81.32
N MET A 422 17.61 18.91 -82.47
CA MET A 422 18.41 19.68 -83.40
C MET A 422 17.60 19.99 -84.65
N TYR A 423 17.43 21.28 -84.94
CA TYR A 423 16.94 21.81 -86.20
C TYR A 423 18.12 22.22 -87.06
N VAL A 424 18.13 21.80 -88.32
CA VAL A 424 19.12 22.18 -89.34
C VAL A 424 18.37 22.81 -90.50
N ASP A 425 18.62 24.10 -90.73
CA ASP A 425 18.05 24.86 -91.84
C ASP A 425 18.68 24.40 -93.17
N GLY A 426 17.85 24.20 -94.19
CA GLY A 426 18.29 23.68 -95.49
C GLY A 426 17.72 24.45 -96.66
N ILE A 427 18.45 24.43 -97.78
CA ILE A 427 18.15 25.26 -98.98
C ILE A 427 16.80 24.88 -99.62
N PHE A 428 16.42 23.60 -99.54
CA PHE A 428 15.17 23.09 -100.11
C PHE A 428 14.30 22.37 -99.06
N PHE A 429 14.94 21.72 -98.10
CA PHE A 429 14.28 21.00 -97.01
C PHE A 429 15.08 21.20 -95.73
N ASP A 430 14.35 21.55 -94.68
CA ASP A 430 14.82 21.55 -93.31
C ASP A 430 15.01 20.10 -92.80
N ASP A 431 15.97 19.88 -91.89
CA ASP A 431 16.22 18.60 -91.24
C ASP A 431 16.08 18.70 -89.71
N TRP A 432 15.66 17.59 -89.09
CA TRP A 432 15.42 17.53 -87.65
C TRP A 432 15.83 16.20 -87.03
N TYR A 433 16.54 16.29 -85.92
CA TYR A 433 17.09 15.14 -85.21
C TYR A 433 16.83 15.23 -83.72
N ILE A 434 16.78 14.09 -83.04
CA ILE A 434 16.90 14.00 -81.58
C ILE A 434 18.13 13.16 -81.29
N ASP A 435 19.14 13.78 -80.67
CA ASP A 435 20.47 13.19 -80.44
C ASP A 435 21.08 12.58 -81.72
N GLY A 436 21.01 13.33 -82.82
CA GLY A 436 21.53 12.89 -84.13
C GLY A 436 20.70 11.81 -84.84
N ASN A 437 19.64 11.30 -84.21
CA ASN A 437 18.76 10.31 -84.81
C ASN A 437 17.54 10.96 -85.48
N ALA A 438 17.04 10.34 -86.55
CA ALA A 438 15.81 10.75 -87.20
C ALA A 438 14.62 10.80 -86.21
N THR A 439 13.72 11.75 -86.43
CA THR A 439 12.56 12.01 -85.56
C THR A 439 11.39 11.06 -85.80
N ALA A 440 11.27 10.45 -86.99
CA ALA A 440 10.18 9.53 -87.29
C ALA A 440 10.42 8.14 -86.67
N LYS A 441 9.79 7.85 -85.52
CA LYS A 441 9.92 6.57 -84.80
C LYS A 441 8.84 6.38 -83.73
N THR A 442 8.76 5.16 -83.20
CA THR A 442 8.08 4.89 -81.92
C THR A 442 8.96 5.33 -80.77
N TYR A 443 8.40 6.12 -79.86
CA TYR A 443 9.12 6.62 -78.69
C TYR A 443 8.76 5.79 -77.46
N TYR A 444 9.77 5.31 -76.74
CA TYR A 444 9.61 4.61 -75.46
C TYR A 444 9.96 5.48 -74.24
N HIS A 445 9.83 6.80 -74.44
CA HIS A 445 10.00 7.83 -73.43
C HIS A 445 8.90 8.88 -73.64
N PHE A 446 8.46 9.50 -72.56
CA PHE A 446 7.76 10.77 -72.64
C PHE A 446 8.80 11.85 -72.92
N LEU A 447 8.54 12.80 -73.83
CA LEU A 447 9.46 13.92 -74.05
C LEU A 447 8.74 15.25 -73.99
N ASP A 448 9.30 16.17 -73.22
CA ASP A 448 8.83 17.55 -73.10
C ASP A 448 9.98 18.55 -73.10
N THR A 449 9.66 19.83 -73.32
CA THR A 449 10.63 20.93 -73.24
C THR A 449 10.90 21.39 -71.81
N THR A 450 10.08 20.97 -70.85
CA THR A 450 10.24 21.23 -69.42
C THR A 450 10.70 19.97 -68.68
N ARG A 451 11.49 20.12 -67.62
CA ARG A 451 11.93 18.99 -66.78
C ARG A 451 10.74 18.40 -66.00
N PRO A 452 10.75 17.08 -65.73
CA PRO A 452 9.79 16.50 -64.80
C PRO A 452 9.93 17.14 -63.41
N PRO A 453 8.85 17.16 -62.60
CA PRO A 453 8.92 17.70 -61.25
C PRO A 453 9.96 16.92 -60.44
N GLN A 454 10.71 17.61 -59.60
CA GLN A 454 11.69 16.97 -58.73
C GLN A 454 10.98 16.25 -57.59
N LYS A 455 11.44 15.04 -57.26
CA LYS A 455 10.99 14.32 -56.07
C LYS A 455 11.37 15.16 -54.82
N PRO A 456 10.42 15.44 -53.92
CA PRO A 456 10.73 16.14 -52.67
C PRO A 456 11.83 15.45 -51.87
N LYS A 457 12.72 16.23 -51.25
CA LYS A 457 13.89 15.72 -50.49
C LYS A 457 13.46 14.82 -49.33
N GLU A 458 12.31 15.11 -48.74
CA GLU A 458 11.72 14.39 -47.62
C GLU A 458 11.20 12.99 -48.02
N LEU A 459 11.09 12.67 -49.31
CA LEU A 459 10.69 11.34 -49.78
C LEU A 459 11.90 10.43 -50.12
N TYR A 460 13.14 10.90 -49.94
CA TYR A 460 14.35 10.11 -50.19
C TYR A 460 14.68 9.15 -49.04
#